data_AF-A0A2E0HNZ2-F1
#
_entry.id   AF-A0A2E0HNZ2-F1
#
_cell.length_a   1.000
_cell.length_b   1.000
_cell.length_c   1.000
_cell.angle_alpha   90.00
_cell.angle_beta   90.00
_cell.angle_gamma   90.00
#
_symmetry.space_group_name_H-M   'P 1'
#
loop_
_entity.id
_entity.type
_entity.pdbx_description
1 polymer ?
#
loop_
_entity_poly.entity_id
_entity_poly.type
_entity_poly.pdbx_seq_one_letter_code
_entity_poly.pdbx_strand_id
1 'polypeptide(L)'
;MLGAALALLVLSAPLSMMSTAGVEAAVEENFETFTKDNACANDDCTEAESDWASSTSQRDYYAWNITNVDDVMATNAAPMYEKVGPFTYDITHKRTIVDYNESAGTMTYNQVKSFECAEDSEVSCDTPVSQLNIAFRAQTIGATGLAVNGIMEATKAGFAVGMMGQDLNTTQAGVATAADIAADTSSDSGQAFGTNAYLTWAAMNPVDALSLPAADFSQGIETALSGTMHPFDANFNISLLQPLGSVAFLGLGDPEDDWIAVASDPQNSTTMQRATTYGYVAPMMIDHDANPSTDDIVVMMDLDGDGTDDVVPDFNQTLVRDKALHTKVGIIFSAPALLGGHSGNSDVDPSDNDGSADRMENLLGVSFDGVNVTNLLTAGHLTDTPSGLIATNAAGTGFGIATFLGLDAGTAMSTYGLTMEQYGATAGWAAGWVTSATSVQLGLLGGIGTMNAAQFVNITFGGEDPLNGGYLTNSLNMGGLWGTALTGSSGAPAVDLDPALAGNLLYGDLGLTTSTGAGLFLYGELSGMTPPIDFTTMGPGTPMTWNTSTISMLYGGIDANTIGALRTLMMGPIFGDFVPGFLQDSFGSTPYLTQSVSSWL
;
A
#
# COMPACT_ATOMS: atom_id res chain seq x y z
N MET A 1 2.68 21.22 -17.26
CA MET A 1 1.69 22.28 -16.92
C MET A 1 0.65 22.57 -18.02
N LEU A 2 0.86 22.20 -19.29
CA LEU A 2 -0.18 22.34 -20.34
C LEU A 2 -1.22 21.19 -20.36
N GLY A 3 -0.87 20.00 -19.86
CA GLY A 3 -1.78 18.83 -19.87
C GLY A 3 -2.96 18.91 -18.88
N ALA A 4 -2.76 19.50 -17.71
CA ALA A 4 -3.82 19.64 -16.69
C ALA A 4 -4.89 20.66 -17.09
N ALA A 5 -4.51 21.73 -17.79
CA ALA A 5 -5.43 22.74 -18.29
C ALA A 5 -6.33 22.21 -19.43
N LEU A 6 -5.83 21.30 -20.26
CA LEU A 6 -6.60 20.71 -21.36
C LEU A 6 -7.59 19.64 -20.88
N ALA A 7 -7.22 18.87 -19.85
CA ALA A 7 -8.11 17.88 -19.23
C ALA A 7 -9.31 18.55 -18.53
N LEU A 8 -9.09 19.67 -17.82
CA LEU A 8 -10.16 20.47 -17.21
C LEU A 8 -11.11 21.09 -18.25
N LEU A 9 -10.60 21.47 -19.42
CA LEU A 9 -11.40 22.02 -20.52
C LEU A 9 -12.32 20.96 -21.14
N VAL A 10 -11.83 19.73 -21.29
CA VAL A 10 -12.61 18.60 -21.86
C VAL A 10 -13.67 18.09 -20.88
N LEU A 11 -13.39 18.11 -19.57
CA LEU A 11 -14.36 17.76 -18.52
C LEU A 11 -15.46 18.82 -18.28
N SER A 12 -15.24 20.07 -18.70
CA SER A 12 -16.28 21.12 -18.66
C SER A 12 -17.29 21.08 -19.81
N ALA A 13 -16.95 20.43 -20.93
CA ALA A 13 -17.78 20.40 -22.15
C ALA A 13 -19.13 19.65 -22.00
N PRO A 14 -19.29 18.62 -21.14
CA PRO A 14 -20.59 18.01 -20.89
C PRO A 14 -21.47 18.81 -19.91
N LEU A 15 -20.88 19.58 -19.00
CA LEU A 15 -21.62 20.39 -18.01
C LEU A 15 -22.29 21.62 -18.65
N SER A 16 -21.82 22.07 -19.82
CA SER A 16 -22.49 23.12 -20.60
C SER A 16 -23.79 22.68 -21.30
N MET A 17 -24.11 21.38 -21.32
CA MET A 17 -25.32 20.88 -21.99
C MET A 17 -26.56 20.77 -21.09
N MET A 18 -26.45 21.02 -19.77
CA MET A 18 -27.60 20.99 -18.85
C MET A 18 -28.15 22.37 -18.43
N SER A 19 -27.73 23.48 -19.06
CA SER A 19 -28.31 24.82 -18.85
C SER A 19 -29.04 25.41 -20.07
N THR A 20 -29.44 24.58 -21.04
CA THR A 20 -29.86 25.06 -22.37
C THR A 20 -31.26 25.67 -22.45
N ALA A 21 -32.07 25.69 -21.39
CA ALA A 21 -33.35 26.40 -21.43
C ALA A 21 -33.20 27.95 -21.50
N GLY A 22 -32.01 28.49 -21.14
CA GLY A 22 -31.69 29.92 -21.31
C GLY A 22 -30.80 30.24 -22.51
N VAL A 23 -30.28 29.22 -23.21
CA VAL A 23 -29.32 29.40 -24.31
C VAL A 23 -30.03 29.82 -25.60
N GLU A 24 -31.24 29.31 -25.90
CA GLU A 24 -31.98 29.75 -27.09
C GLU A 24 -32.33 31.24 -27.04
N ALA A 25 -32.79 31.76 -25.89
CA ALA A 25 -33.08 33.18 -25.72
C ALA A 25 -31.82 34.07 -25.73
N ALA A 26 -30.71 33.60 -25.15
CA ALA A 26 -29.43 34.31 -25.20
C ALA A 26 -28.78 34.25 -26.58
N VAL A 27 -28.99 33.19 -27.36
CA VAL A 27 -28.55 33.06 -28.75
C VAL A 27 -29.36 34.02 -29.63
N GLU A 28 -30.67 34.11 -29.46
CA GLU A 28 -31.53 35.04 -30.22
C GLU A 28 -31.20 36.52 -29.93
N GLU A 29 -30.84 36.87 -28.68
CA GLU A 29 -30.37 38.22 -28.30
C GLU A 29 -28.96 38.56 -28.82
N ASN A 30 -28.06 37.56 -29.01
CA ASN A 30 -26.69 37.79 -29.51
C ASN A 30 -26.56 37.81 -31.04
N PHE A 31 -27.62 37.49 -31.79
CA PHE A 31 -27.66 37.52 -33.26
C PHE A 31 -28.50 38.68 -33.83
N GLU A 32 -28.53 39.82 -33.14
CA GLU A 32 -28.94 41.08 -33.79
C GLU A 32 -27.97 41.38 -34.95
N THR A 33 -28.46 41.26 -36.18
CA THR A 33 -27.72 41.71 -37.37
C THR A 33 -27.67 43.23 -37.34
N PHE A 34 -26.60 43.80 -36.79
CA PHE A 34 -26.33 45.23 -36.91
C PHE A 34 -26.03 45.54 -38.38
N THR A 35 -26.74 46.49 -38.96
CA THR A 35 -26.44 47.01 -40.30
C THR A 35 -25.08 47.70 -40.29
N LYS A 36 -24.34 47.65 -41.41
CA LYS A 36 -23.05 48.35 -41.60
C LYS A 36 -23.13 49.79 -41.07
N ASP A 37 -24.22 50.48 -41.41
CA ASP A 37 -24.49 51.87 -41.05
C ASP A 37 -24.62 52.13 -39.54
N ASN A 38 -24.87 51.09 -38.73
CA ASN A 38 -24.97 51.20 -37.27
C ASN A 38 -23.65 50.85 -36.56
N ALA A 39 -22.76 50.10 -37.21
CA ALA A 39 -21.53 49.59 -36.60
C ALA A 39 -20.27 50.35 -37.06
N CYS A 40 -20.27 50.87 -38.29
CA CYS A 40 -19.11 51.48 -38.93
C CYS A 40 -19.29 53.01 -39.01
N ALA A 41 -18.35 53.77 -38.47
CA ALA A 41 -18.33 55.23 -38.58
C ALA A 41 -17.82 55.74 -39.94
N ASN A 42 -17.25 54.84 -40.76
CA ASN A 42 -16.74 55.14 -42.09
C ASN A 42 -17.04 54.02 -43.10
N ASP A 43 -16.96 54.36 -44.39
CA ASP A 43 -17.33 53.46 -45.50
C ASP A 43 -16.45 52.20 -45.56
N ASP A 44 -15.17 52.31 -45.18
CA ASP A 44 -14.22 51.20 -45.15
C ASP A 44 -14.32 50.35 -43.86
N CYS A 45 -15.21 50.73 -42.93
CA CYS A 45 -15.43 50.08 -41.64
C CYS A 45 -14.14 49.83 -40.84
N THR A 46 -13.20 50.77 -40.90
CA THR A 46 -11.97 50.75 -40.09
C THR A 46 -12.17 51.48 -38.75
N GLU A 47 -13.23 52.29 -38.64
CA GLU A 47 -13.63 52.98 -37.42
C GLU A 47 -15.03 52.52 -37.01
N ALA A 48 -15.19 52.18 -35.74
CA ALA A 48 -16.47 51.75 -35.18
C ALA A 48 -17.30 52.96 -34.73
N GLU A 49 -18.61 52.94 -34.96
CA GLU A 49 -19.54 53.92 -34.40
C GLU A 49 -19.47 53.91 -32.88
N SER A 50 -19.46 55.08 -32.23
CA SER A 50 -19.12 55.18 -30.80
C SER A 50 -20.07 54.42 -29.88
N ASP A 51 -21.38 54.47 -30.16
CA ASP A 51 -22.43 53.76 -29.41
C ASP A 51 -22.41 52.24 -29.65
N TRP A 52 -21.88 51.81 -30.80
CA TRP A 52 -21.68 50.39 -31.10
C TRP A 52 -20.36 49.87 -30.54
N ALA A 53 -19.30 50.68 -30.58
CA ALA A 53 -17.97 50.39 -30.07
C ALA A 53 -17.99 50.20 -28.55
N SER A 54 -18.85 50.92 -27.82
CA SER A 54 -19.05 50.74 -26.39
C SER A 54 -20.53 50.91 -26.03
N SER A 55 -21.15 49.83 -25.56
CA SER A 55 -22.54 49.85 -25.10
C SER A 55 -22.65 49.22 -23.72
N THR A 56 -23.33 49.89 -22.79
CA THR A 56 -23.57 49.39 -21.43
C THR A 56 -25.06 49.14 -21.24
N SER A 57 -25.40 47.99 -20.67
CA SER A 57 -26.77 47.66 -20.28
C SER A 57 -26.80 47.05 -18.87
N GLN A 58 -27.89 47.29 -18.15
CA GLN A 58 -28.10 46.72 -16.83
C GLN A 58 -28.77 45.35 -16.93
N ARG A 59 -28.36 44.42 -16.06
CA ARG A 59 -28.98 43.10 -15.93
C ARG A 59 -29.10 42.72 -14.47
N ASP A 60 -30.29 42.25 -14.10
CA ASP A 60 -30.56 41.74 -12.76
C ASP A 60 -30.29 40.24 -12.68
N TYR A 61 -29.50 39.86 -11.68
CA TYR A 61 -29.22 38.48 -11.33
C TYR A 61 -29.93 38.11 -10.03
N TYR A 62 -30.33 36.84 -9.92
CA TYR A 62 -30.93 36.28 -8.71
C TYR A 62 -30.21 34.97 -8.37
N ALA A 63 -29.99 34.74 -7.09
CA ALA A 63 -29.38 33.52 -6.59
C ALA A 63 -30.33 32.77 -5.66
N TRP A 64 -30.22 31.44 -5.62
CA TRP A 64 -30.98 30.60 -4.69
C TRP A 64 -30.09 30.22 -3.51
N ASN A 65 -30.01 31.06 -2.49
CA ASN A 65 -29.15 30.82 -1.35
C ASN A 65 -29.60 29.60 -0.53
N ILE A 66 -28.66 28.74 -0.14
CA ILE A 66 -28.92 27.62 0.77
C ILE A 66 -28.78 28.12 2.22
N THR A 67 -29.89 28.20 2.95
CA THR A 67 -29.91 28.82 4.29
C THR A 67 -29.46 27.88 5.41
N ASN A 68 -29.52 26.57 5.18
CA ASN A 68 -29.15 25.52 6.14
C ASN A 68 -27.90 24.74 5.70
N VAL A 69 -26.91 25.42 5.12
CA VAL A 69 -25.71 24.77 4.55
C VAL A 69 -24.97 23.89 5.56
N ASP A 70 -24.91 24.31 6.83
CA ASP A 70 -24.28 23.52 7.90
C ASP A 70 -25.03 22.20 8.14
N ASP A 71 -26.36 22.22 8.15
CA ASP A 71 -27.17 21.00 8.31
C ASP A 71 -27.08 20.08 7.09
N VAL A 72 -27.03 20.68 5.88
CA VAL A 72 -26.85 19.95 4.62
C VAL A 72 -25.50 19.23 4.61
N MET A 73 -24.44 19.90 5.05
CA MET A 73 -23.09 19.33 5.13
C MET A 73 -22.97 18.28 6.25
N ALA A 74 -23.51 18.55 7.44
CA ALA A 74 -23.30 17.70 8.61
C ALA A 74 -24.24 16.49 8.69
N THR A 75 -25.49 16.62 8.21
CA THR A 75 -26.54 15.60 8.39
C THR A 75 -27.18 15.14 7.09
N ASN A 76 -26.68 15.61 5.94
CA ASN A 76 -27.29 15.36 4.62
C ASN A 76 -28.77 15.81 4.57
N ALA A 77 -29.10 16.87 5.32
CA ALA A 77 -30.44 17.44 5.34
C ALA A 77 -30.84 17.97 3.96
N ALA A 78 -32.14 18.02 3.69
CA ALA A 78 -32.64 18.63 2.46
C ALA A 78 -32.25 20.12 2.42
N PRO A 79 -31.66 20.62 1.30
CA PRO A 79 -31.31 22.03 1.19
C PRO A 79 -32.57 22.92 1.20
N MET A 80 -32.53 23.96 2.02
CA MET A 80 -33.54 25.01 2.07
C MET A 80 -33.08 26.21 1.25
N TYR A 81 -33.82 26.51 0.18
CA TYR A 81 -33.49 27.56 -0.76
C TYR A 81 -34.26 28.85 -0.45
N GLU A 82 -33.55 29.97 -0.44
CA GLU A 82 -34.10 31.33 -0.39
C GLU A 82 -33.65 32.11 -1.63
N LYS A 83 -34.60 32.73 -2.34
CA LYS A 83 -34.26 33.59 -3.47
C LYS A 83 -33.70 34.92 -2.96
N VAL A 84 -32.48 35.26 -3.36
CA VAL A 84 -31.80 36.52 -3.03
C VAL A 84 -31.55 37.31 -4.32
N GLY A 85 -31.79 38.62 -4.27
CA GLY A 85 -31.64 39.56 -5.38
C GLY A 85 -32.82 40.55 -5.46
N PRO A 86 -32.83 41.43 -6.45
CA PRO A 86 -31.91 41.48 -7.59
C PRO A 86 -30.50 41.98 -7.22
N PHE A 87 -29.49 41.37 -7.85
CA PHE A 87 -28.13 41.91 -7.95
C PHE A 87 -27.98 42.54 -9.33
N THR A 88 -27.93 43.86 -9.40
CA THR A 88 -27.90 44.60 -10.67
C THR A 88 -26.44 44.82 -11.08
N TYR A 89 -26.12 44.42 -12.32
CA TYR A 89 -24.79 44.60 -12.91
C TYR A 89 -24.86 45.45 -14.18
N ASP A 90 -23.91 46.37 -14.30
CA ASP A 90 -23.61 47.10 -15.53
C ASP A 90 -22.72 46.24 -16.42
N ILE A 91 -23.29 45.75 -17.53
CA ILE A 91 -22.58 44.92 -18.51
C ILE A 91 -22.11 45.81 -19.65
N THR A 92 -20.82 46.13 -19.65
CA THR A 92 -20.21 46.95 -20.70
C THR A 92 -19.61 46.05 -21.79
N HIS A 93 -20.08 46.23 -23.02
CA HIS A 93 -19.55 45.58 -24.21
C HIS A 93 -18.62 46.55 -24.93
N LYS A 94 -17.35 46.20 -25.06
CA LYS A 94 -16.38 46.92 -25.89
C LYS A 94 -16.09 46.11 -27.15
N ARG A 95 -16.42 46.68 -28.31
CA ARG A 95 -16.25 46.06 -29.63
C ARG A 95 -15.12 46.75 -30.38
N THR A 96 -14.24 45.97 -30.99
CA THR A 96 -13.15 46.48 -31.83
C THR A 96 -13.17 45.74 -33.16
N ILE A 97 -13.33 46.48 -34.25
CA ILE A 97 -13.33 45.90 -35.59
C ILE A 97 -11.93 45.38 -35.91
N VAL A 98 -11.87 44.15 -36.40
CA VAL A 98 -10.62 43.45 -36.77
C VAL A 98 -10.47 43.45 -38.28
N ASP A 99 -11.55 43.18 -39.02
CA ASP A 99 -11.55 43.13 -40.48
C ASP A 99 -12.95 43.37 -41.07
N TYR A 100 -13.01 43.88 -42.29
CA TYR A 100 -14.24 44.07 -43.04
C TYR A 100 -14.03 43.63 -44.50
N ASN A 101 -14.78 42.61 -44.92
CA ASN A 101 -14.77 42.11 -46.29
C ASN A 101 -16.02 42.59 -47.02
N GLU A 102 -15.88 43.66 -47.79
CA GLU A 102 -16.96 44.28 -48.56
C GLU A 102 -17.55 43.32 -49.60
N SER A 103 -16.72 42.52 -50.26
CA SER A 103 -17.17 41.58 -51.31
C SER A 103 -18.01 40.42 -50.77
N ALA A 104 -17.74 40.00 -49.52
CA ALA A 104 -18.50 38.97 -48.82
C ALA A 104 -19.64 39.55 -47.96
N GLY A 105 -19.64 40.87 -47.71
CA GLY A 105 -20.60 41.53 -46.82
C GLY A 105 -20.42 41.15 -45.34
N THR A 106 -19.21 40.77 -44.92
CA THR A 106 -18.93 40.24 -43.56
C THR A 106 -17.98 41.14 -42.79
N MET A 107 -18.28 41.39 -41.51
CA MET A 107 -17.43 42.13 -40.56
C MET A 107 -16.96 41.19 -39.45
N THR A 108 -15.67 41.22 -39.14
CA THR A 108 -15.07 40.50 -38.00
C THR A 108 -14.70 41.50 -36.92
N TYR A 109 -15.12 41.26 -35.68
CA TYR A 109 -14.80 42.12 -34.55
C TYR A 109 -14.45 41.27 -33.32
N ASN A 110 -13.65 41.85 -32.43
CA ASN A 110 -13.43 41.34 -31.09
C ASN A 110 -14.41 42.04 -30.13
N GLN A 111 -15.02 41.29 -29.22
CA GLN A 111 -15.91 41.84 -28.20
C GLN A 111 -15.45 41.41 -26.81
N VAL A 112 -15.14 42.39 -25.98
CA VAL A 112 -14.82 42.20 -24.56
C VAL A 112 -16.05 42.61 -23.75
N LYS A 113 -16.50 41.73 -22.86
CA LYS A 113 -17.57 42.00 -21.89
C LYS A 113 -16.96 42.21 -20.52
N SER A 114 -17.34 43.29 -19.83
CA SER A 114 -17.00 43.53 -18.42
C SER A 114 -18.27 43.69 -17.60
N PHE A 115 -18.24 43.19 -16.37
CA PHE A 115 -19.34 43.21 -15.43
C PHE A 115 -18.91 44.03 -14.22
N GLU A 116 -19.68 45.06 -13.88
CA GLU A 116 -19.47 45.87 -12.69
C GLU A 116 -20.77 45.91 -11.87
N CYS A 117 -20.68 45.80 -10.55
CA CYS A 117 -21.85 45.92 -9.70
C CYS A 117 -22.40 47.34 -9.80
N ALA A 118 -23.68 47.48 -10.16
CA ALA A 118 -24.29 48.78 -10.31
C ALA A 118 -24.47 49.46 -8.94
N GLU A 119 -24.22 50.78 -8.86
CA GLU A 119 -24.36 51.53 -7.60
C GLU A 119 -25.80 51.52 -7.06
N ASP A 120 -26.78 51.31 -7.93
CA ASP A 120 -28.20 51.26 -7.65
C ASP A 120 -28.74 49.83 -7.42
N SER A 121 -27.87 48.83 -7.37
CA SER A 121 -28.27 47.45 -7.04
C SER A 121 -28.96 47.40 -5.67
N GLU A 122 -30.18 46.82 -5.63
CA GLU A 122 -30.98 46.72 -4.40
C GLU A 122 -30.28 45.87 -3.32
N VAL A 123 -29.55 44.84 -3.75
CA VAL A 123 -28.76 43.97 -2.88
C VAL A 123 -27.29 44.12 -3.24
N SER A 124 -26.43 44.24 -2.23
CA SER A 124 -24.98 44.34 -2.44
C SER A 124 -24.43 43.11 -3.17
N CYS A 125 -23.63 43.31 -4.21
CA CYS A 125 -22.99 42.20 -4.93
C CYS A 125 -21.93 41.43 -4.10
N ASP A 126 -21.52 41.99 -2.95
CA ASP A 126 -20.64 41.33 -1.99
C ASP A 126 -21.43 40.43 -1.00
N THR A 127 -22.76 40.36 -1.14
CA THR A 127 -23.59 39.49 -0.31
C THR A 127 -23.13 38.03 -0.46
N PRO A 128 -22.79 37.34 0.64
CA PRO A 128 -22.40 35.95 0.57
C PRO A 128 -23.60 35.08 0.22
N VAL A 129 -23.40 34.16 -0.72
CA VAL A 129 -24.40 33.17 -1.13
C VAL A 129 -23.78 31.78 -1.08
N SER A 130 -24.47 30.89 -0.39
CA SER A 130 -24.15 29.47 -0.28
C SER A 130 -24.78 28.70 -1.43
N GLN A 131 -23.96 28.02 -2.22
CA GLN A 131 -24.39 27.27 -3.41
C GLN A 131 -23.57 26.00 -3.63
N LEU A 132 -24.00 25.18 -4.59
CA LEU A 132 -23.24 24.00 -5.03
C LEU A 132 -21.86 24.44 -5.52
N ASN A 133 -20.81 23.81 -5.00
CA ASN A 133 -19.47 23.97 -5.55
C ASN A 133 -19.36 23.19 -6.86
N ILE A 134 -19.61 23.87 -7.97
CA ILE A 134 -19.61 23.27 -9.32
C ILE A 134 -18.24 22.62 -9.64
N ALA A 135 -17.15 23.19 -9.12
CA ALA A 135 -15.81 22.67 -9.32
C ALA A 135 -15.54 21.39 -8.50
N PHE A 136 -16.27 21.16 -7.41
CA PHE A 136 -16.03 20.02 -6.51
C PHE A 136 -16.08 18.68 -7.24
N ARG A 137 -17.05 18.48 -8.15
CA ARG A 137 -17.16 17.24 -8.94
C ARG A 137 -15.99 17.04 -9.91
N ALA A 138 -15.48 18.11 -10.50
CA ALA A 138 -14.28 18.02 -11.34
C ALA A 138 -13.04 17.71 -10.48
N GLN A 139 -12.96 18.28 -9.28
CA GLN A 139 -11.91 17.98 -8.30
C GLN A 139 -11.97 16.53 -7.82
N THR A 140 -13.15 15.97 -7.54
CA THR A 140 -13.29 14.55 -7.16
C THR A 140 -12.80 13.63 -8.27
N ILE A 141 -13.13 13.93 -9.53
CA ILE A 141 -12.61 13.15 -10.67
C ILE A 141 -11.08 13.26 -10.75
N GLY A 142 -10.55 14.49 -10.68
CA GLY A 142 -9.11 14.73 -10.77
C GLY A 142 -8.29 14.12 -9.62
N ALA A 143 -8.87 14.06 -8.42
CA ALA A 143 -8.23 13.53 -7.22
C ALA A 143 -8.36 12.01 -7.07
N THR A 144 -9.21 11.33 -7.87
CA THR A 144 -9.47 9.90 -7.70
C THR A 144 -8.20 9.06 -7.84
N GLY A 145 -7.34 9.34 -8.84
CA GLY A 145 -6.08 8.61 -8.98
C GLY A 145 -5.14 8.80 -7.77
N LEU A 146 -5.04 10.03 -7.27
CA LEU A 146 -4.25 10.36 -6.07
C LEU A 146 -4.78 9.63 -4.84
N ALA A 147 -6.10 9.60 -4.66
CA ALA A 147 -6.77 8.91 -3.57
C ALA A 147 -6.56 7.40 -3.62
N VAL A 148 -6.73 6.77 -4.79
CA VAL A 148 -6.44 5.33 -4.98
C VAL A 148 -4.97 5.04 -4.69
N ASN A 149 -4.05 5.87 -5.19
CA ASN A 149 -2.64 5.75 -4.86
C ASN A 149 -2.36 5.88 -3.35
N GLY A 150 -3.01 6.85 -2.68
CA GLY A 150 -2.90 7.03 -1.24
C GLY A 150 -3.36 5.81 -0.44
N ILE A 151 -4.44 5.15 -0.87
CA ILE A 151 -4.89 3.88 -0.28
C ILE A 151 -3.81 2.81 -0.47
N MET A 152 -3.26 2.66 -1.68
CA MET A 152 -2.24 1.65 -1.95
C MET A 152 -0.96 1.88 -1.13
N GLU A 153 -0.52 3.14 -1.00
CA GLU A 153 0.63 3.51 -0.16
C GLU A 153 0.34 3.29 1.33
N ALA A 154 -0.88 3.54 1.81
CA ALA A 154 -1.29 3.19 3.16
C ALA A 154 -1.25 1.68 3.39
N THR A 155 -1.71 0.86 2.43
CA THR A 155 -1.59 -0.60 2.50
C THR A 155 -0.13 -1.06 2.56
N LYS A 156 0.77 -0.45 1.77
CA LYS A 156 2.23 -0.72 1.88
C LYS A 156 2.76 -0.38 3.25
N ALA A 157 2.37 0.78 3.80
CA ALA A 157 2.79 1.21 5.13
C ALA A 157 2.27 0.26 6.23
N GLY A 158 1.02 -0.20 6.13
CA GLY A 158 0.47 -1.18 7.07
C GLY A 158 1.18 -2.53 7.03
N PHE A 159 1.46 -3.05 5.82
CA PHE A 159 2.30 -4.24 5.65
C PHE A 159 3.69 -4.03 6.24
N ALA A 160 4.34 -2.90 5.95
CA ALA A 160 5.66 -2.56 6.47
C ALA A 160 5.67 -2.50 8.00
N VAL A 161 4.66 -1.89 8.64
CA VAL A 161 4.52 -1.86 10.10
C VAL A 161 4.44 -3.28 10.68
N GLY A 162 3.62 -4.15 10.07
CA GLY A 162 3.51 -5.54 10.49
C GLY A 162 4.85 -6.29 10.37
N MET A 163 5.54 -6.12 9.24
CA MET A 163 6.84 -6.77 9.01
C MET A 163 7.95 -6.23 9.91
N MET A 164 7.96 -4.92 10.19
CA MET A 164 8.89 -4.33 11.16
C MET A 164 8.62 -4.81 12.58
N GLY A 165 7.34 -5.02 12.95
CA GLY A 165 6.99 -5.69 14.20
C GLY A 165 7.56 -7.11 14.26
N GLN A 166 7.41 -7.87 13.18
CA GLN A 166 8.01 -9.21 13.07
C GLN A 166 9.54 -9.17 13.14
N ASP A 167 10.18 -8.16 12.55
CA ASP A 167 11.62 -8.00 12.63
C ASP A 167 12.09 -7.79 14.06
N LEU A 168 11.39 -6.95 14.82
CA LEU A 168 11.67 -6.72 16.25
C LEU A 168 11.39 -7.96 17.10
N ASN A 169 10.41 -8.78 16.72
CA ASN A 169 10.05 -9.97 17.47
C ASN A 169 11.02 -11.12 17.22
N THR A 170 11.30 -11.48 15.96
CA THR A 170 12.05 -12.69 15.61
C THR A 170 13.33 -12.42 14.81
N THR A 171 13.31 -11.52 13.82
CA THR A 171 14.47 -11.34 12.92
C THR A 171 15.67 -10.82 13.67
N GLN A 172 15.49 -9.87 14.59
CA GLN A 172 16.57 -9.33 15.42
C GLN A 172 17.27 -10.41 16.23
N ALA A 173 16.50 -11.31 16.84
CA ALA A 173 17.05 -12.40 17.63
C ALA A 173 17.76 -13.41 16.75
N GLY A 174 17.25 -13.62 15.54
CA GLY A 174 17.88 -14.47 14.55
C GLY A 174 19.23 -13.93 14.07
N VAL A 175 19.32 -12.62 13.78
CA VAL A 175 20.58 -11.93 13.45
C VAL A 175 21.61 -12.11 14.58
N ALA A 176 21.22 -11.82 15.81
CA ALA A 176 22.11 -11.92 16.96
C ALA A 176 22.49 -13.37 17.29
N THR A 177 21.56 -14.31 17.18
CA THR A 177 21.84 -15.76 17.35
C THR A 177 22.84 -16.26 16.33
N ALA A 178 22.70 -15.86 15.06
CA ALA A 178 23.65 -16.23 14.02
C ALA A 178 25.05 -15.67 14.31
N ALA A 179 25.14 -14.44 14.83
CA ALA A 179 26.41 -13.82 15.22
C ALA A 179 27.08 -14.55 16.40
N ASP A 180 26.31 -14.93 17.42
CA ASP A 180 26.81 -15.68 18.58
C ASP A 180 27.29 -17.08 18.19
N ILE A 181 26.53 -17.80 17.35
CA ILE A 181 26.95 -19.11 16.82
C ILE A 181 28.20 -18.94 15.95
N ALA A 182 28.31 -17.88 15.15
CA ALA A 182 29.51 -17.59 14.37
C ALA A 182 30.73 -17.38 15.27
N ALA A 183 30.58 -16.64 16.37
CA ALA A 183 31.64 -16.41 17.35
C ALA A 183 32.09 -17.72 18.02
N ASP A 184 31.14 -18.52 18.52
CA ASP A 184 31.41 -19.83 19.13
C ASP A 184 32.11 -20.78 18.16
N THR A 185 31.61 -20.90 16.93
CA THR A 185 32.18 -21.83 15.93
C THR A 185 33.53 -21.38 15.40
N SER A 186 33.79 -20.07 15.33
CA SER A 186 35.11 -19.53 14.93
C SER A 186 36.21 -19.77 15.98
N SER A 187 35.83 -19.86 17.26
CA SER A 187 36.76 -20.07 18.36
C SER A 187 37.04 -21.55 18.61
N ASP A 188 36.01 -22.42 18.53
CA ASP A 188 36.12 -23.80 18.98
C ASP A 188 35.83 -24.88 17.91
N SER A 189 35.42 -24.51 16.68
CA SER A 189 34.90 -25.38 15.59
C SER A 189 33.43 -25.80 15.74
N GLY A 190 32.80 -26.22 14.63
CA GLY A 190 31.42 -26.69 14.61
C GLY A 190 31.17 -27.90 15.53
N GLN A 191 32.08 -28.87 15.53
CA GLN A 191 32.00 -30.04 16.43
C GLN A 191 32.00 -29.64 17.91
N ALA A 192 32.82 -28.65 18.29
CA ALA A 192 32.87 -28.19 19.67
C ALA A 192 31.61 -27.40 20.05
N PHE A 193 31.04 -26.63 19.13
CA PHE A 193 29.73 -26.00 19.34
C PHE A 193 28.65 -27.06 19.64
N GLY A 194 28.58 -28.13 18.84
CA GLY A 194 27.67 -29.26 19.11
C GLY A 194 27.94 -29.94 20.45
N THR A 195 29.22 -30.16 20.79
CA THR A 195 29.61 -30.73 22.08
C THR A 195 29.20 -29.83 23.25
N ASN A 196 29.36 -28.51 23.13
CA ASN A 196 28.91 -27.54 24.11
C ASN A 196 27.38 -27.52 24.24
N ALA A 197 26.67 -27.66 23.13
CA ALA A 197 25.23 -27.79 23.10
C ALA A 197 24.76 -29.01 23.91
N TYR A 198 25.43 -30.16 23.74
CA TYR A 198 25.15 -31.36 24.53
C TYR A 198 25.41 -31.16 26.02
N LEU A 199 26.55 -30.58 26.39
CA LEU A 199 26.87 -30.31 27.79
C LEU A 199 25.85 -29.38 28.45
N THR A 200 25.39 -28.37 27.72
CA THR A 200 24.35 -27.43 28.16
C THR A 200 23.02 -28.16 28.38
N TRP A 201 22.57 -28.93 27.38
CA TRP A 201 21.34 -29.71 27.48
C TRP A 201 21.40 -30.74 28.62
N ALA A 202 22.49 -31.47 28.76
CA ALA A 202 22.67 -32.50 29.78
C ALA A 202 22.66 -31.92 31.20
N ALA A 203 23.22 -30.72 31.38
CA ALA A 203 23.17 -30.02 32.67
C ALA A 203 21.74 -29.59 33.05
N MET A 204 20.92 -29.23 32.06
CA MET A 204 19.52 -28.85 32.26
C MET A 204 18.59 -30.07 32.40
N ASN A 205 18.95 -31.20 31.77
CA ASN A 205 18.15 -32.42 31.70
C ASN A 205 18.94 -33.65 32.20
N PRO A 206 19.35 -33.67 33.48
CA PRO A 206 20.27 -34.69 33.99
C PRO A 206 19.68 -36.10 34.01
N VAL A 207 18.35 -36.24 34.01
CA VAL A 207 17.68 -37.56 33.97
C VAL A 207 17.74 -38.14 32.55
N ASP A 208 17.41 -37.35 31.53
CA ASP A 208 17.48 -37.76 30.12
C ASP A 208 18.92 -38.00 29.67
N ALA A 209 19.87 -37.22 30.18
CA ALA A 209 21.29 -37.42 29.90
C ALA A 209 21.83 -38.76 30.43
N LEU A 210 21.12 -39.44 31.34
CA LEU A 210 21.46 -40.78 31.80
C LEU A 210 20.83 -41.90 30.95
N SER A 211 19.77 -41.60 30.20
CA SER A 211 19.05 -42.59 29.38
C SER A 211 19.47 -42.57 27.91
N LEU A 212 19.96 -41.44 27.40
CA LEU A 212 20.47 -41.27 26.04
C LEU A 212 22.01 -41.37 25.99
N PRO A 213 22.59 -41.76 24.85
CA PRO A 213 24.04 -41.73 24.64
C PRO A 213 24.59 -40.29 24.69
N ALA A 214 25.91 -40.15 24.81
CA ALA A 214 26.54 -38.85 24.61
C ALA A 214 26.44 -38.43 23.15
N ALA A 215 25.99 -37.19 22.90
CA ALA A 215 25.91 -36.69 21.54
C ALA A 215 27.31 -36.56 20.94
N ASP A 216 27.50 -37.17 19.77
CA ASP A 216 28.72 -37.10 18.98
C ASP A 216 28.44 -36.20 17.79
N PHE A 217 29.13 -35.06 17.68
CA PHE A 217 29.04 -34.15 16.54
C PHE A 217 30.27 -34.22 15.63
N SER A 218 30.99 -35.35 15.63
CA SER A 218 32.13 -35.59 14.74
C SER A 218 31.81 -35.46 13.26
N GLN A 219 30.53 -35.60 12.87
CA GLN A 219 30.04 -35.44 11.50
C GLN A 219 28.65 -34.80 11.49
N GLY A 220 28.36 -33.99 10.47
CA GLY A 220 27.00 -33.55 10.09
C GLY A 220 26.59 -32.16 10.60
N ILE A 221 27.39 -31.50 11.43
CA ILE A 221 27.04 -30.19 11.98
C ILE A 221 27.34 -29.03 11.00
N GLU A 222 28.28 -29.21 10.07
CA GLU A 222 28.68 -28.17 9.12
C GLU A 222 27.54 -27.77 8.18
N THR A 223 26.73 -28.76 7.76
CA THR A 223 25.53 -28.55 6.95
C THR A 223 24.54 -27.68 7.70
N ALA A 224 24.27 -27.98 8.97
CA ALA A 224 23.36 -27.20 9.82
C ALA A 224 23.84 -25.75 9.97
N LEU A 225 25.16 -25.56 10.12
CA LEU A 225 25.75 -24.24 10.32
C LEU A 225 25.74 -23.38 9.05
N SER A 226 26.02 -23.94 7.86
CA SER A 226 26.31 -23.12 6.67
C SER A 226 25.78 -23.66 5.33
N GLY A 227 25.23 -24.88 5.30
CA GLY A 227 24.85 -25.58 4.07
C GLY A 227 23.39 -25.98 3.96
N THR A 228 22.50 -25.44 4.79
CA THR A 228 21.08 -25.83 4.84
C THR A 228 20.21 -24.89 4.00
N MET A 229 19.44 -25.47 3.07
CA MET A 229 18.42 -24.77 2.30
C MET A 229 17.01 -25.24 2.70
N HIS A 230 16.02 -24.37 2.54
CA HIS A 230 14.64 -24.72 2.83
C HIS A 230 14.14 -25.83 1.90
N PRO A 231 13.48 -26.89 2.41
CA PRO A 231 13.10 -28.06 1.61
C PRO A 231 12.20 -27.75 0.39
N PHE A 232 11.39 -26.70 0.51
CA PHE A 232 10.45 -26.28 -0.54
C PHE A 232 10.89 -25.02 -1.29
N ASP A 233 11.98 -24.39 -0.85
CA ASP A 233 12.52 -23.18 -1.49
C ASP A 233 14.05 -23.23 -1.55
N ALA A 234 14.56 -23.67 -2.69
CA ALA A 234 15.99 -23.80 -2.94
C ALA A 234 16.76 -22.47 -2.93
N ASN A 235 16.08 -21.31 -2.85
CA ASN A 235 16.73 -20.01 -2.71
C ASN A 235 16.71 -19.48 -1.27
N PHE A 236 15.98 -20.15 -0.36
CA PHE A 236 15.92 -19.74 1.03
C PHE A 236 16.94 -20.51 1.87
N ASN A 237 18.06 -19.86 2.20
CA ASN A 237 19.08 -20.42 3.07
C ASN A 237 18.65 -20.30 4.54
N ILE A 238 18.48 -21.44 5.20
CA ILE A 238 18.03 -21.55 6.60
C ILE A 238 19.14 -22.06 7.52
N SER A 239 20.40 -22.02 7.07
CA SER A 239 21.54 -22.41 7.92
C SER A 239 21.61 -21.57 9.19
N LEU A 240 22.07 -22.14 10.30
CA LEU A 240 22.10 -21.47 11.61
C LEU A 240 22.94 -20.19 11.66
N LEU A 241 23.89 -20.02 10.73
CA LEU A 241 24.67 -18.79 10.58
C LEU A 241 23.98 -17.72 9.71
N GLN A 242 22.76 -17.96 9.25
CA GLN A 242 21.94 -16.97 8.55
C GLN A 242 20.95 -16.30 9.52
N PRO A 243 20.59 -15.02 9.30
CA PRO A 243 19.65 -14.28 10.15
C PRO A 243 18.32 -14.98 10.43
N LEU A 244 17.77 -15.72 9.47
CA LEU A 244 16.49 -16.44 9.65
C LEU A 244 16.68 -17.94 9.96
N GLY A 245 17.92 -18.40 10.12
CA GLY A 245 18.24 -19.79 10.33
C GLY A 245 17.73 -20.34 11.66
N SER A 246 17.98 -19.63 12.76
CA SER A 246 17.45 -20.03 14.07
C SER A 246 15.92 -19.94 14.14
N VAL A 247 15.32 -18.97 13.45
CA VAL A 247 13.85 -18.85 13.34
C VAL A 247 13.27 -20.08 12.64
N ALA A 248 13.83 -20.48 11.50
CA ALA A 248 13.41 -21.68 10.79
C ALA A 248 13.68 -22.96 11.60
N PHE A 249 14.83 -23.04 12.28
CA PHE A 249 15.26 -24.20 13.05
C PHE A 249 14.33 -24.49 14.24
N LEU A 250 14.03 -23.45 15.03
CA LEU A 250 13.14 -23.54 16.19
C LEU A 250 11.66 -23.62 15.77
N GLY A 251 11.30 -23.01 14.64
CA GLY A 251 9.94 -23.04 14.09
C GLY A 251 9.43 -24.44 13.71
N LEU A 252 10.31 -25.42 13.55
CA LEU A 252 9.95 -26.83 13.32
C LEU A 252 9.34 -27.52 14.55
N GLY A 253 9.41 -26.91 15.74
CA GLY A 253 8.80 -27.39 16.98
C GLY A 253 9.76 -28.19 17.87
N ASP A 254 9.31 -28.56 19.06
CA ASP A 254 10.18 -29.24 20.04
C ASP A 254 10.57 -30.67 19.59
N PRO A 255 11.78 -31.15 19.91
CA PRO A 255 12.14 -32.57 19.78
C PRO A 255 11.21 -33.46 20.61
N GLU A 256 11.05 -34.72 20.21
CA GLU A 256 10.32 -35.73 20.97
C GLU A 256 10.96 -36.03 22.34
N ASP A 257 10.16 -36.51 23.28
CA ASP A 257 10.62 -36.83 24.63
C ASP A 257 11.55 -38.05 24.66
N ASP A 258 11.33 -39.05 23.81
CA ASP A 258 12.11 -40.28 23.79
C ASP A 258 12.36 -40.83 22.38
N TRP A 259 13.38 -41.69 22.25
CA TRP A 259 13.79 -42.26 20.97
C TRP A 259 12.82 -43.32 20.44
N ILE A 260 11.96 -43.89 21.29
CA ILE A 260 10.97 -44.89 20.89
C ILE A 260 9.88 -44.19 20.07
N ALA A 261 9.46 -43.00 20.48
CA ALA A 261 8.53 -42.17 19.72
C ALA A 261 9.10 -41.88 18.32
N VAL A 262 10.35 -41.44 18.25
CA VAL A 262 11.07 -41.20 16.98
C VAL A 262 11.09 -42.46 16.11
N ALA A 263 11.51 -43.60 16.67
CA ALA A 263 11.64 -44.86 15.93
C ALA A 263 10.28 -45.47 15.51
N SER A 264 9.21 -45.18 16.26
CA SER A 264 7.87 -45.73 16.00
C SER A 264 7.17 -45.07 14.81
N ASP A 265 7.46 -43.79 14.55
CA ASP A 265 6.92 -43.05 13.41
C ASP A 265 7.94 -42.01 12.88
N PRO A 266 9.02 -42.46 12.22
CA PRO A 266 10.09 -41.56 11.76
C PRO A 266 9.62 -40.52 10.73
N GLN A 267 8.56 -40.81 9.96
CA GLN A 267 8.07 -39.92 8.90
C GLN A 267 7.36 -38.69 9.47
N ASN A 268 6.69 -38.83 10.62
CA ASN A 268 6.01 -37.74 11.31
C ASN A 268 6.82 -37.19 12.49
N SER A 269 8.10 -37.57 12.61
CA SER A 269 8.96 -37.14 13.71
C SER A 269 9.58 -35.76 13.47
N THR A 270 9.43 -34.84 14.42
CA THR A 270 10.07 -33.52 14.40
C THR A 270 11.59 -33.64 14.45
N THR A 271 12.12 -34.53 15.30
CA THR A 271 13.56 -34.84 15.35
C THR A 271 14.08 -35.26 13.99
N MET A 272 13.42 -36.21 13.33
CA MET A 272 13.86 -36.71 12.03
C MET A 272 13.72 -35.65 10.94
N GLN A 273 12.63 -34.89 10.92
CA GLN A 273 12.43 -33.81 9.95
C GLN A 273 13.51 -32.74 10.08
N ARG A 274 13.80 -32.28 11.29
CA ARG A 274 14.84 -31.26 11.52
C ARG A 274 16.23 -31.81 11.25
N ALA A 275 16.58 -32.98 11.78
CA ALA A 275 17.90 -33.58 11.58
C ALA A 275 18.19 -33.90 10.11
N THR A 276 17.18 -34.35 9.36
CA THR A 276 17.31 -34.59 7.91
C THR A 276 17.51 -33.29 7.16
N THR A 277 16.69 -32.27 7.47
CA THR A 277 16.77 -30.96 6.81
C THR A 277 18.14 -30.32 7.02
N TYR A 278 18.64 -30.30 8.26
CA TYR A 278 19.89 -29.66 8.62
C TYR A 278 21.12 -30.57 8.51
N GLY A 279 20.94 -31.82 8.06
CA GLY A 279 22.04 -32.73 7.71
C GLY A 279 22.82 -33.33 8.88
N TYR A 280 22.23 -33.46 10.07
CA TYR A 280 22.88 -34.03 11.25
C TYR A 280 22.29 -35.37 11.73
N VAL A 281 21.51 -36.05 10.89
CA VAL A 281 21.08 -37.45 11.14
C VAL A 281 22.32 -38.30 11.45
N ALA A 282 22.28 -39.03 12.56
CA ALA A 282 23.35 -39.95 12.91
C ALA A 282 23.14 -41.28 12.15
N PRO A 283 24.12 -41.76 11.37
CA PRO A 283 24.05 -43.09 10.81
C PRO A 283 24.17 -44.14 11.90
N MET A 284 23.44 -45.24 11.78
CA MET A 284 23.66 -46.43 12.58
C MET A 284 24.99 -47.06 12.17
N MET A 285 25.88 -47.21 13.14
CA MET A 285 27.22 -47.75 12.95
C MET A 285 27.33 -49.14 13.59
N ILE A 286 27.96 -50.08 12.89
CA ILE A 286 28.33 -51.39 13.43
C ILE A 286 29.86 -51.47 13.50
N ASP A 287 30.35 -51.65 14.72
CA ASP A 287 31.74 -52.07 14.96
C ASP A 287 31.92 -53.51 14.45
N HIS A 288 32.49 -53.62 13.25
CA HIS A 288 32.63 -54.89 12.54
C HIS A 288 33.80 -55.73 13.06
N ASP A 289 34.79 -55.13 13.72
CA ASP A 289 36.06 -55.80 14.04
C ASP A 289 36.55 -55.63 15.48
N ALA A 290 35.76 -54.99 16.35
CA ALA A 290 36.06 -54.72 17.76
C ALA A 290 37.39 -53.99 17.96
N ASN A 291 37.81 -53.20 16.96
CA ASN A 291 39.07 -52.49 16.96
C ASN A 291 38.81 -50.97 16.93
N PRO A 292 39.13 -50.24 18.02
CA PRO A 292 38.86 -48.80 18.11
C PRO A 292 39.74 -47.94 17.20
N SER A 293 40.57 -48.55 16.34
CA SER A 293 41.47 -47.88 15.40
C SER A 293 41.03 -48.03 13.93
N THR A 294 39.90 -48.68 13.69
CA THR A 294 39.29 -48.90 12.38
C THR A 294 37.92 -48.24 12.33
N ASP A 295 37.53 -47.72 11.17
CA ASP A 295 36.25 -47.03 11.02
C ASP A 295 35.09 -48.04 11.09
N ASP A 296 34.07 -47.72 11.88
CA ASP A 296 32.84 -48.50 11.95
C ASP A 296 32.11 -48.47 10.59
N ILE A 297 31.31 -49.52 10.33
CA ILE A 297 30.57 -49.64 9.07
C ILE A 297 29.17 -49.04 9.24
N VAL A 298 28.77 -48.17 8.30
CA VAL A 298 27.40 -47.65 8.20
C VAL A 298 26.43 -48.77 7.82
N VAL A 299 25.33 -48.91 8.56
CA VAL A 299 24.26 -49.84 8.21
C VAL A 299 23.47 -49.26 7.04
N MET A 300 23.38 -50.03 5.96
CA MET A 300 22.65 -49.69 4.74
C MET A 300 21.52 -50.71 4.53
N MET A 301 20.28 -50.25 4.34
CA MET A 301 19.10 -51.09 4.09
C MET A 301 18.12 -50.34 3.18
N ASP A 302 17.44 -51.04 2.28
CA ASP A 302 16.31 -50.50 1.51
C ASP A 302 15.12 -50.15 2.43
N LEU A 303 15.05 -48.88 2.83
CA LEU A 303 14.06 -48.38 3.81
C LEU A 303 12.72 -48.03 3.17
N ASP A 304 12.72 -47.65 1.88
CA ASP A 304 11.53 -47.22 1.15
C ASP A 304 10.98 -48.26 0.16
N GLY A 305 11.70 -49.37 -0.03
CA GLY A 305 11.33 -50.47 -0.93
C GLY A 305 11.58 -50.16 -2.39
N ASP A 306 12.38 -49.14 -2.72
CA ASP A 306 12.72 -48.74 -4.08
C ASP A 306 13.84 -49.60 -4.70
N GLY A 307 14.46 -50.46 -3.89
CA GLY A 307 15.54 -51.36 -4.28
C GLY A 307 16.94 -50.74 -4.19
N THR A 308 17.09 -49.58 -3.56
CA THR A 308 18.36 -48.96 -3.21
C THR A 308 18.59 -49.02 -1.69
N ASP A 309 19.83 -49.25 -1.26
CA ASP A 309 20.11 -49.29 0.17
C ASP A 309 20.28 -47.85 0.71
N ASP A 310 19.50 -47.48 1.72
CA ASP A 310 19.57 -46.22 2.45
C ASP A 310 20.38 -46.35 3.73
N VAL A 311 20.97 -45.24 4.17
CA VAL A 311 21.61 -45.15 5.49
C VAL A 311 20.55 -45.32 6.58
N VAL A 312 20.70 -46.35 7.42
CA VAL A 312 19.80 -46.56 8.55
C VAL A 312 20.11 -45.54 9.65
N PRO A 313 19.13 -44.73 10.13
CA PRO A 313 19.36 -43.79 11.21
C PRO A 313 19.59 -44.46 12.57
N ASP A 314 20.51 -43.93 13.35
CA ASP A 314 20.56 -44.13 14.79
C ASP A 314 19.62 -43.13 15.47
N PHE A 315 18.42 -43.58 15.84
CA PHE A 315 17.40 -42.73 16.45
C PHE A 315 17.81 -42.18 17.83
N ASN A 316 18.59 -42.94 18.61
CA ASN A 316 19.08 -42.47 19.91
C ASN A 316 20.07 -41.32 19.73
N GLN A 317 21.03 -41.53 18.84
CA GLN A 317 22.07 -40.55 18.58
C GLN A 317 21.52 -39.31 17.86
N THR A 318 20.58 -39.50 16.94
CA THR A 318 19.90 -38.40 16.24
C THR A 318 19.07 -37.58 17.22
N LEU A 319 18.30 -38.22 18.12
CA LEU A 319 17.50 -37.51 19.13
C LEU A 319 18.37 -36.69 20.09
N VAL A 320 19.47 -37.25 20.61
CA VAL A 320 20.30 -36.50 21.55
C VAL A 320 21.04 -35.33 20.87
N ARG A 321 21.47 -35.49 19.61
CA ARG A 321 22.00 -34.37 18.81
C ARG A 321 20.97 -33.26 18.65
N ASP A 322 19.74 -33.66 18.33
CA ASP A 322 18.65 -32.74 18.09
C ASP A 322 18.21 -31.98 19.34
N LYS A 323 18.00 -32.68 20.46
CA LYS A 323 17.74 -32.07 21.77
C LYS A 323 18.84 -31.09 22.19
N ALA A 324 20.11 -31.46 21.97
CA ALA A 324 21.25 -30.61 22.29
C ALA A 324 21.24 -29.31 21.48
N LEU A 325 21.15 -29.41 20.14
CA LEU A 325 21.13 -28.22 19.26
C LEU A 325 19.90 -27.36 19.51
N HIS A 326 18.70 -27.96 19.61
CA HIS A 326 17.46 -27.27 19.93
C HIS A 326 17.55 -26.47 21.23
N THR A 327 18.13 -27.07 22.27
CA THR A 327 18.31 -26.39 23.56
C THR A 327 19.29 -25.22 23.46
N LYS A 328 20.47 -25.42 22.86
CA LYS A 328 21.49 -24.38 22.77
C LYS A 328 21.04 -23.21 21.89
N VAL A 329 20.52 -23.50 20.70
CA VAL A 329 19.98 -22.48 19.78
C VAL A 329 18.79 -21.77 20.43
N GLY A 330 17.90 -22.53 21.10
CA GLY A 330 16.75 -21.98 21.82
C GLY A 330 17.16 -21.02 22.93
N ILE A 331 18.19 -21.33 23.73
CA ILE A 331 18.68 -20.44 24.78
C ILE A 331 19.19 -19.12 24.18
N ILE A 332 20.07 -19.19 23.18
CA ILE A 332 20.62 -17.98 22.54
C ILE A 332 19.49 -17.15 21.91
N PHE A 333 18.55 -17.80 21.23
CA PHE A 333 17.47 -17.08 20.54
C PHE A 333 16.46 -16.45 21.49
N SER A 334 15.99 -17.21 22.49
CA SER A 334 14.78 -16.87 23.23
C SER A 334 14.99 -16.35 24.65
N ALA A 335 16.11 -16.69 25.30
CA ALA A 335 16.36 -16.22 26.66
C ALA A 335 16.50 -14.69 26.67
N PRO A 336 16.21 -14.00 27.79
CA PRO A 336 16.53 -12.58 27.92
C PRO A 336 18.04 -12.35 27.91
N ALA A 337 18.47 -11.13 27.58
CA ALA A 337 19.88 -10.73 27.55
C ALA A 337 20.65 -11.05 28.83
N LEU A 338 20.01 -10.93 30.00
CA LEU A 338 20.59 -11.29 31.30
C LEU A 338 21.02 -12.78 31.41
N LEU A 339 20.39 -13.65 30.62
CA LEU A 339 20.68 -15.08 30.53
C LEU A 339 21.48 -15.44 29.26
N GLY A 340 21.96 -14.43 28.52
CA GLY A 340 22.75 -14.61 27.30
C GLY A 340 21.94 -14.96 26.06
N GLY A 341 20.68 -14.50 25.97
CA GLY A 341 19.88 -14.64 24.75
C GLY A 341 19.25 -13.34 24.26
N HIS A 342 18.44 -13.43 23.21
CA HIS A 342 17.95 -12.27 22.45
C HIS A 342 16.42 -12.08 22.43
N SER A 343 15.67 -12.74 23.33
CA SER A 343 14.22 -12.55 23.48
C SER A 343 13.37 -12.77 22.21
N GLY A 344 13.84 -13.60 21.27
CA GLY A 344 13.24 -13.85 19.95
C GLY A 344 11.87 -14.52 19.93
N ASN A 345 11.37 -14.99 21.07
CA ASN A 345 10.06 -15.63 21.21
C ASN A 345 9.06 -14.78 22.00
N SER A 346 9.35 -13.49 22.16
CA SER A 346 8.50 -12.56 22.89
C SER A 346 8.23 -11.34 22.04
N ASP A 347 6.99 -10.83 22.14
CA ASP A 347 6.60 -9.59 21.51
C ASP A 347 7.45 -8.44 22.05
N VAL A 348 7.75 -7.48 21.18
CA VAL A 348 8.35 -6.21 21.59
C VAL A 348 7.45 -5.58 22.65
N ASP A 349 8.01 -5.31 23.83
CA ASP A 349 7.33 -4.58 24.89
C ASP A 349 7.68 -3.09 24.71
N PRO A 350 6.77 -2.27 24.17
CA PRO A 350 7.06 -0.86 23.95
C PRO A 350 7.22 -0.08 25.26
N SER A 351 6.87 -0.65 26.42
CA SER A 351 7.14 -0.03 27.72
C SER A 351 8.58 -0.28 28.24
N ASP A 352 9.27 -1.25 27.65
CA ASP A 352 10.67 -1.57 27.94
C ASP A 352 11.60 -0.91 26.91
N ASN A 353 12.08 0.29 27.25
CA ASN A 353 12.96 1.04 26.37
C ASN A 353 14.30 0.32 26.14
N ASP A 354 14.85 -0.32 27.16
CA ASP A 354 16.16 -0.95 27.10
C ASP A 354 16.07 -2.24 26.27
N GLY A 355 15.06 -3.09 26.54
CA GLY A 355 14.81 -4.27 25.71
C GLY A 355 14.47 -3.93 24.27
N SER A 356 13.75 -2.83 24.02
CA SER A 356 13.49 -2.36 22.64
C SER A 356 14.76 -1.83 21.96
N ALA A 357 15.65 -1.17 22.70
CA ALA A 357 16.94 -0.72 22.20
C ALA A 357 17.85 -1.89 21.83
N ASP A 358 17.94 -2.92 22.68
CA ASP A 358 18.70 -4.15 22.41
C ASP A 358 18.21 -4.82 21.12
N ARG A 359 16.88 -4.93 20.94
CA ARG A 359 16.27 -5.47 19.71
C ARG A 359 16.65 -4.67 18.47
N MET A 360 16.65 -3.34 18.55
CA MET A 360 17.06 -2.50 17.43
C MET A 360 18.56 -2.60 17.14
N GLU A 361 19.40 -2.70 18.16
CA GLU A 361 20.84 -2.88 18.01
C GLU A 361 21.17 -4.22 17.35
N ASN A 362 20.53 -5.31 17.80
CA ASN A 362 20.64 -6.63 17.19
C ASN A 362 20.24 -6.63 15.70
N LEU A 363 19.18 -5.90 15.34
CA LEU A 363 18.69 -5.83 13.97
C LEU A 363 19.54 -4.93 13.07
N LEU A 364 19.95 -3.77 13.57
CA LEU A 364 20.53 -2.69 12.76
C LEU A 364 22.04 -2.56 12.89
N GLY A 365 22.66 -3.22 13.87
CA GLY A 365 24.10 -3.20 14.11
C GLY A 365 24.63 -1.84 14.59
N VAL A 366 23.76 -0.99 15.15
CA VAL A 366 24.11 0.32 15.72
C VAL A 366 23.50 0.44 17.12
N SER A 367 24.25 1.01 18.06
CA SER A 367 23.76 1.17 19.43
C SER A 367 22.70 2.25 19.54
N PHE A 368 21.64 1.97 20.31
CA PHE A 368 20.55 2.89 20.64
C PHE A 368 20.63 3.45 22.06
N ASP A 369 21.80 3.36 22.69
CA ASP A 369 22.07 3.96 24.00
C ASP A 369 21.69 5.45 24.03
N GLY A 370 20.88 5.82 25.03
CA GLY A 370 20.41 7.20 25.22
C GLY A 370 19.30 7.66 24.28
N VAL A 371 18.80 6.78 23.39
CA VAL A 371 17.61 7.03 22.57
C VAL A 371 16.36 6.57 23.32
N ASN A 372 15.29 7.37 23.23
CA ASN A 372 13.97 6.93 23.65
C ASN A 372 13.32 6.10 22.54
N VAL A 373 13.67 4.81 22.50
CA VAL A 373 13.23 3.85 21.49
C VAL A 373 11.72 3.59 21.60
N THR A 374 11.15 3.59 22.80
CA THR A 374 9.69 3.56 22.98
C THR A 374 9.01 4.67 22.19
N ASN A 375 9.51 5.91 22.30
CA ASN A 375 8.97 7.04 21.55
C ASN A 375 9.20 6.87 20.04
N LEU A 376 10.38 6.40 19.62
CA LEU A 376 10.67 6.13 18.21
C LEU A 376 9.71 5.09 17.60
N LEU A 377 9.37 4.05 18.34
CA LEU A 377 8.54 2.95 17.86
C LEU A 377 7.04 3.28 17.93
N THR A 378 6.56 3.86 19.03
CA THR A 378 5.12 3.93 19.32
C THR A 378 4.56 5.33 19.55
N ALA A 379 5.30 6.41 19.24
CA ALA A 379 4.76 7.76 19.38
C ALA A 379 3.43 7.94 18.62
N GLY A 380 2.42 8.47 19.31
CA GLY A 380 1.08 8.68 18.74
C GLY A 380 0.31 7.39 18.40
N HIS A 381 0.72 6.22 18.90
CA HIS A 381 -0.03 4.98 18.68
C HIS A 381 -1.46 5.10 19.21
N LEU A 382 -2.44 4.64 18.42
CA LEU A 382 -3.89 4.78 18.60
C LEU A 382 -4.42 6.22 18.65
N THR A 383 -3.61 7.21 18.29
CA THR A 383 -4.07 8.59 18.08
C THR A 383 -4.36 8.85 16.60
N ASP A 384 -5.00 9.98 16.28
CA ASP A 384 -5.27 10.38 14.89
C ASP A 384 -3.99 10.69 14.10
N THR A 385 -2.87 10.94 14.79
CA THR A 385 -1.59 11.31 14.18
C THR A 385 -0.46 10.39 14.69
N PRO A 386 -0.43 9.12 14.26
CA PRO A 386 0.67 8.23 14.59
C PRO A 386 1.97 8.76 13.99
N SER A 387 3.05 8.70 14.77
CA SER A 387 4.37 9.25 14.39
C SER A 387 5.51 8.26 14.58
N GLY A 388 5.39 7.31 15.52
CA GLY A 388 6.35 6.24 15.70
C GLY A 388 6.34 5.21 14.56
N LEU A 389 7.47 4.52 14.37
CA LEU A 389 7.70 3.60 13.25
C LEU A 389 6.65 2.48 13.13
N ILE A 390 6.22 1.91 14.26
CA ILE A 390 5.18 0.87 14.30
C ILE A 390 3.86 1.39 14.87
N ALA A 391 3.71 2.72 14.96
CA ALA A 391 2.50 3.33 15.44
C ALA A 391 1.39 3.26 14.37
N THR A 392 0.17 2.94 14.78
CA THR A 392 -1.01 2.90 13.92
C THR A 392 -2.12 3.70 14.58
N ASN A 393 -2.95 4.39 13.80
CA ASN A 393 -4.13 5.06 14.34
C ASN A 393 -5.20 4.04 14.77
N ALA A 394 -6.20 4.47 15.54
CA ALA A 394 -7.26 3.58 16.00
C ALA A 394 -8.09 2.95 14.85
N ALA A 395 -8.13 3.61 13.69
CA ALA A 395 -8.87 3.15 12.52
C ALA A 395 -8.10 2.12 11.65
N GLY A 396 -6.79 1.90 11.90
CA GLY A 396 -5.97 0.99 11.09
C GLY A 396 -5.63 1.52 9.69
N THR A 397 -5.74 2.83 9.48
CA THR A 397 -5.58 3.49 8.16
C THR A 397 -4.45 4.52 8.11
N GLY A 398 -3.94 4.92 9.27
CA GLY A 398 -2.81 5.83 9.42
C GLY A 398 -1.64 5.13 10.10
N PHE A 399 -0.45 5.29 9.54
CA PHE A 399 0.76 4.59 9.99
C PHE A 399 1.90 5.59 10.23
N GLY A 400 2.49 5.56 11.43
CA GLY A 400 3.52 6.52 11.83
C GLY A 400 4.83 6.36 11.07
N ILE A 401 5.08 5.19 10.45
CA ILE A 401 6.19 5.01 9.52
C ILE A 401 6.17 6.03 8.36
N ALA A 402 4.98 6.37 7.85
CA ALA A 402 4.84 7.35 6.78
C ALA A 402 5.15 8.76 7.30
N THR A 403 4.75 9.07 8.53
CA THR A 403 5.11 10.32 9.22
C THR A 403 6.62 10.42 9.39
N PHE A 404 7.26 9.38 9.93
CA PHE A 404 8.72 9.34 10.13
C PHE A 404 9.49 9.55 8.83
N LEU A 405 9.15 8.81 7.77
CA LEU A 405 9.81 8.90 6.47
C LEU A 405 9.51 10.21 5.72
N GLY A 406 8.42 10.89 6.07
CA GLY A 406 8.07 12.20 5.52
C GLY A 406 8.83 13.37 6.13
N LEU A 407 9.47 13.19 7.29
CA LEU A 407 10.29 14.22 7.93
C LEU A 407 11.64 14.36 7.20
N ASP A 408 12.17 15.59 7.14
CA ASP A 408 13.57 15.76 6.80
C ASP A 408 14.47 15.20 7.92
N ALA A 409 15.69 14.80 7.56
CA ALA A 409 16.61 14.14 8.49
C ALA A 409 16.89 14.98 9.76
N GLY A 410 16.99 16.31 9.65
CA GLY A 410 17.24 17.18 10.80
C GLY A 410 16.07 17.19 11.78
N THR A 411 14.86 17.28 11.24
CA THR A 411 13.62 17.22 12.03
C THR A 411 13.43 15.84 12.66
N ALA A 412 13.66 14.75 11.93
CA ALA A 412 13.56 13.40 12.48
C ALA A 412 14.57 13.17 13.61
N MET A 413 15.85 13.51 13.41
CA MET A 413 16.89 13.38 14.43
C MET A 413 16.57 14.18 15.69
N SER A 414 16.12 15.43 15.55
CA SER A 414 15.76 16.26 16.70
C SER A 414 14.50 15.79 17.42
N THR A 415 13.52 15.25 16.70
CA THR A 415 12.26 14.75 17.26
C THR A 415 12.46 13.46 18.07
N TYR A 416 13.27 12.54 17.55
CA TYR A 416 13.48 11.22 18.16
C TYR A 416 14.78 11.09 18.95
N GLY A 417 15.60 12.15 19.00
CA GLY A 417 16.87 12.14 19.72
C GLY A 417 17.93 11.24 19.07
N LEU A 418 17.92 11.12 17.74
CA LEU A 418 18.81 10.23 17.00
C LEU A 418 20.09 10.94 16.59
N THR A 419 21.20 10.21 16.62
CA THR A 419 22.41 10.57 15.87
C THR A 419 22.21 10.33 14.38
N MET A 420 23.11 10.87 13.55
CA MET A 420 23.06 10.66 12.10
C MET A 420 23.19 9.17 11.71
N GLU A 421 23.99 8.41 12.44
CA GLU A 421 24.18 6.97 12.22
C GLU A 421 22.91 6.18 12.56
N GLN A 422 22.34 6.43 13.75
CA GLN A 422 21.08 5.81 14.18
C GLN A 422 19.92 6.17 13.23
N TYR A 423 19.82 7.43 12.80
CA TYR A 423 18.83 7.86 11.82
C TYR A 423 19.01 7.14 10.49
N GLY A 424 20.25 7.06 9.96
CA GLY A 424 20.54 6.39 8.70
C GLY A 424 20.13 4.91 8.72
N ALA A 425 20.47 4.19 9.79
CA ALA A 425 20.08 2.79 9.96
C ALA A 425 18.55 2.62 10.08
N THR A 426 17.92 3.44 10.92
CA THR A 426 16.47 3.39 11.17
C THR A 426 15.67 3.74 9.91
N ALA A 427 16.02 4.82 9.23
CA ALA A 427 15.38 5.24 7.99
C ALA A 427 15.61 4.26 6.85
N GLY A 428 16.82 3.66 6.77
CA GLY A 428 17.12 2.60 5.80
C GLY A 428 16.24 1.36 6.00
N TRP A 429 16.06 0.91 7.24
CA TRP A 429 15.18 -0.20 7.59
C TRP A 429 13.72 0.08 7.25
N ALA A 430 13.18 1.22 7.72
CA ALA A 430 11.80 1.61 7.45
C ALA A 430 11.52 1.83 5.94
N ALA A 431 12.41 2.54 5.25
CA ALA A 431 12.28 2.77 3.82
C ALA A 431 12.41 1.48 3.02
N GLY A 432 13.28 0.55 3.43
CA GLY A 432 13.45 -0.74 2.77
C GLY A 432 12.12 -1.50 2.65
N TRP A 433 11.35 -1.56 3.75
CA TRP A 433 10.03 -2.18 3.75
C TRP A 433 9.00 -1.41 2.91
N VAL A 434 8.82 -0.10 3.15
CA VAL A 434 7.78 0.69 2.46
C VAL A 434 8.03 0.78 0.95
N THR A 435 9.30 0.93 0.53
CA THR A 435 9.68 1.04 -0.89
C THR A 435 9.84 -0.31 -1.58
N SER A 436 9.51 -1.42 -0.90
CA SER A 436 9.58 -2.78 -1.45
C SER A 436 10.99 -3.27 -1.81
N ALA A 437 12.03 -2.66 -1.23
CA ALA A 437 13.41 -3.14 -1.34
C ALA A 437 13.69 -4.35 -0.42
N THR A 438 12.96 -4.43 0.69
CA THR A 438 12.95 -5.57 1.61
C THR A 438 11.74 -6.47 1.34
N SER A 439 11.93 -7.77 1.46
CA SER A 439 10.88 -8.78 1.30
C SER A 439 10.87 -9.76 2.45
N VAL A 440 9.68 -10.23 2.85
CA VAL A 440 9.54 -11.35 3.79
C VAL A 440 9.77 -12.69 3.07
N GLN A 441 10.36 -13.66 3.77
CA GLN A 441 10.51 -15.03 3.28
C GLN A 441 9.23 -15.83 3.55
N LEU A 442 8.54 -16.24 2.48
CA LEU A 442 7.28 -16.97 2.61
C LEU A 442 7.48 -18.41 3.08
N GLY A 443 8.68 -18.97 2.96
CA GLY A 443 9.02 -20.29 3.53
C GLY A 443 8.70 -20.39 5.02
N LEU A 444 8.87 -19.31 5.78
CA LEU A 444 8.53 -19.24 7.21
C LEU A 444 7.02 -19.22 7.47
N LEU A 445 6.21 -18.98 6.44
CA LEU A 445 4.75 -18.86 6.49
C LEU A 445 4.07 -20.01 5.72
N GLY A 446 4.83 -21.05 5.33
CA GLY A 446 4.33 -22.20 4.57
C GLY A 446 4.19 -21.97 3.06
N GLY A 447 4.67 -20.84 2.54
CA GLY A 447 4.75 -20.52 1.12
C GLY A 447 6.13 -20.77 0.50
N ILE A 448 6.34 -20.28 -0.72
CA ILE A 448 7.61 -20.35 -1.47
C ILE A 448 7.96 -18.96 -1.98
N GLY A 449 9.24 -18.60 -1.97
CA GLY A 449 9.75 -17.33 -2.44
C GLY A 449 9.58 -16.21 -1.42
N THR A 450 9.57 -14.98 -1.92
CA THR A 450 9.53 -13.77 -1.11
C THR A 450 8.36 -12.87 -1.48
N MET A 451 7.91 -12.06 -0.52
CA MET A 451 6.89 -11.02 -0.76
C MET A 451 7.35 -9.66 -0.23
N ASN A 452 7.32 -8.63 -1.08
CA ASN A 452 7.51 -7.24 -0.67
C ASN A 452 6.18 -6.48 -0.59
N ALA A 453 6.21 -5.23 -0.12
CA ALA A 453 5.02 -4.42 0.08
C ALA A 453 4.20 -4.20 -1.21
N ALA A 454 4.85 -3.97 -2.35
CA ALA A 454 4.17 -3.82 -3.65
C ALA A 454 3.48 -5.12 -4.09
N GLN A 455 4.13 -6.27 -3.91
CA GLN A 455 3.51 -7.57 -4.18
C GLN A 455 2.33 -7.83 -3.26
N PHE A 456 2.45 -7.51 -1.97
CA PHE A 456 1.34 -7.60 -1.02
C PHE A 456 0.13 -6.76 -1.46
N VAL A 457 0.36 -5.51 -1.90
CA VAL A 457 -0.72 -4.67 -2.45
C VAL A 457 -1.38 -5.32 -3.67
N ASN A 458 -0.59 -5.83 -4.61
CA ASN A 458 -1.15 -6.43 -5.82
C ASN A 458 -2.00 -7.67 -5.49
N ILE A 459 -1.54 -8.53 -4.58
CA ILE A 459 -2.27 -9.71 -4.13
C ILE A 459 -3.57 -9.29 -3.43
N THR A 460 -3.47 -8.43 -2.42
CA THR A 460 -4.62 -8.05 -1.57
C THR A 460 -5.62 -7.13 -2.25
N PHE A 461 -5.22 -6.39 -3.29
CA PHE A 461 -6.15 -5.66 -4.15
C PHE A 461 -6.98 -6.61 -5.03
N GLY A 462 -6.32 -7.64 -5.58
CA GLY A 462 -6.89 -8.59 -6.51
C GLY A 462 -7.58 -9.82 -5.89
N GLY A 463 -7.29 -10.11 -4.62
CA GLY A 463 -7.67 -11.36 -3.96
C GLY A 463 -7.60 -11.28 -2.43
N GLU A 464 -7.46 -12.43 -1.78
CA GLU A 464 -7.45 -12.58 -0.31
C GLU A 464 -6.12 -12.10 0.29
N ASP A 465 -6.14 -11.59 1.52
CA ASP A 465 -4.94 -11.30 2.30
C ASP A 465 -4.21 -12.62 2.61
N PRO A 466 -2.99 -12.83 2.06
CA PRO A 466 -2.28 -14.09 2.21
C PRO A 466 -1.71 -14.30 3.63
N LEU A 467 -1.71 -13.27 4.48
CA LEU A 467 -1.16 -13.33 5.84
C LEU A 467 -2.26 -13.48 6.88
N ASN A 468 -3.35 -12.71 6.75
CA ASN A 468 -4.40 -12.66 7.77
C ASN A 468 -5.71 -13.33 7.34
N GLY A 469 -5.84 -13.70 6.06
CA GLY A 469 -7.09 -14.12 5.46
C GLY A 469 -8.09 -12.97 5.28
N GLY A 470 -9.19 -13.25 4.59
CA GLY A 470 -10.22 -12.24 4.28
C GLY A 470 -9.75 -11.19 3.27
N TYR A 471 -10.47 -10.08 3.17
CA TYR A 471 -10.26 -9.09 2.12
C TYR A 471 -10.10 -7.68 2.68
N LEU A 472 -9.23 -6.88 2.07
CA LEU A 472 -9.14 -5.46 2.40
C LEU A 472 -10.41 -4.71 1.97
N THR A 473 -10.79 -3.68 2.73
CA THR A 473 -12.00 -2.89 2.45
C THR A 473 -11.93 -2.19 1.09
N ASN A 474 -10.77 -1.63 0.74
CA ASN A 474 -10.55 -0.91 -0.52
C ASN A 474 -9.87 -1.80 -1.58
N SER A 475 -10.32 -3.06 -1.69
CA SER A 475 -9.92 -4.01 -2.74
C SER A 475 -11.12 -4.44 -3.60
N LEU A 476 -10.87 -5.24 -4.65
CA LEU A 476 -11.93 -5.71 -5.55
C LEU A 476 -13.03 -6.49 -4.81
N ASN A 477 -12.68 -7.22 -3.75
CA ASN A 477 -13.64 -7.96 -2.94
C ASN A 477 -14.35 -7.11 -1.86
N MET A 478 -13.96 -5.84 -1.70
CA MET A 478 -14.60 -4.85 -0.82
C MET A 478 -14.82 -5.36 0.61
N GLY A 479 -13.79 -5.90 1.26
CA GLY A 479 -13.93 -6.47 2.61
C GLY A 479 -14.78 -7.75 2.68
N GLY A 480 -14.96 -8.46 1.56
CA GLY A 480 -15.84 -9.62 1.46
C GLY A 480 -17.30 -9.28 1.15
N LEU A 481 -17.60 -8.02 0.83
CA LEU A 481 -18.94 -7.60 0.40
C LEU A 481 -19.24 -7.99 -1.05
N TRP A 482 -18.21 -8.18 -1.89
CA TRP A 482 -18.42 -8.69 -3.24
C TRP A 482 -19.01 -10.10 -3.21
N GLY A 483 -19.97 -10.39 -4.09
CA GLY A 483 -20.71 -11.65 -4.08
C GLY A 483 -21.96 -11.63 -3.19
N THR A 484 -22.19 -10.54 -2.45
CA THR A 484 -23.37 -10.37 -1.57
C THR A 484 -24.45 -9.51 -2.21
N ALA A 485 -25.64 -9.51 -1.60
CA ALA A 485 -26.74 -8.65 -2.03
C ALA A 485 -26.44 -7.15 -1.81
N LEU A 486 -25.49 -6.79 -0.94
CA LEU A 486 -25.18 -5.39 -0.60
C LEU A 486 -24.51 -4.63 -1.76
N THR A 487 -23.77 -5.34 -2.61
CA THR A 487 -23.11 -4.81 -3.81
C THR A 487 -23.92 -5.05 -5.08
N GLY A 488 -25.11 -5.64 -4.97
CA GLY A 488 -25.89 -6.08 -6.14
C GLY A 488 -25.26 -7.24 -6.91
N SER A 489 -24.26 -7.93 -6.35
CA SER A 489 -23.55 -9.05 -6.99
C SER A 489 -23.81 -10.39 -6.32
N SER A 490 -25.00 -10.57 -5.74
CA SER A 490 -25.41 -11.79 -5.04
C SER A 490 -25.14 -13.05 -5.86
N GLY A 491 -24.31 -13.94 -5.34
CA GLY A 491 -23.95 -15.22 -5.97
C GLY A 491 -22.78 -15.14 -6.96
N ALA A 492 -22.17 -13.97 -7.14
CA ALA A 492 -20.89 -13.87 -7.82
C ALA A 492 -19.77 -14.50 -6.97
N PRO A 493 -18.81 -15.23 -7.58
CA PRO A 493 -17.67 -15.73 -6.85
C PRO A 493 -16.74 -14.58 -6.42
N ALA A 494 -15.97 -14.80 -5.36
CA ALA A 494 -14.89 -13.89 -4.98
C ALA A 494 -13.94 -13.67 -6.17
N VAL A 495 -13.45 -12.45 -6.31
CA VAL A 495 -12.42 -12.12 -7.29
C VAL A 495 -11.09 -12.68 -6.79
N ASP A 496 -10.38 -13.37 -7.67
CA ASP A 496 -9.02 -13.85 -7.45
C ASP A 496 -8.22 -13.54 -8.71
N LEU A 497 -7.64 -12.35 -8.74
CA LEU A 497 -6.93 -11.80 -9.89
C LEU A 497 -5.44 -12.10 -9.77
N ASP A 498 -4.82 -12.55 -10.87
CA ASP A 498 -3.37 -12.72 -10.95
C ASP A 498 -2.64 -11.44 -10.48
N PRO A 499 -1.67 -11.53 -9.55
CA PRO A 499 -1.01 -10.36 -8.98
C PRO A 499 -0.31 -9.45 -10.01
N ALA A 500 0.19 -10.00 -11.13
CA ALA A 500 0.78 -9.16 -12.17
C ALA A 500 -0.31 -8.36 -12.91
N LEU A 501 -1.48 -8.96 -13.12
CA LEU A 501 -2.63 -8.28 -13.73
C LEU A 501 -3.24 -7.24 -12.78
N ALA A 502 -3.32 -7.53 -11.48
CA ALA A 502 -3.71 -6.56 -10.46
C ALA A 502 -2.73 -5.37 -10.41
N GLY A 503 -1.42 -5.66 -10.48
CA GLY A 503 -0.39 -4.63 -10.59
C GLY A 503 -0.54 -3.76 -11.83
N ASN A 504 -0.84 -4.34 -13.00
CA ASN A 504 -1.11 -3.58 -14.22
C ASN A 504 -2.39 -2.73 -14.11
N LEU A 505 -3.44 -3.26 -13.47
CA LEU A 505 -4.69 -2.53 -13.21
C LEU A 505 -4.47 -1.32 -12.30
N LEU A 506 -3.58 -1.42 -11.31
CA LEU A 506 -3.26 -0.31 -10.40
C LEU A 506 -2.25 0.67 -11.00
N TYR A 507 -1.15 0.17 -11.56
CA TYR A 507 0.07 0.95 -11.84
C TYR A 507 0.49 0.95 -13.32
N GLY A 508 -0.22 0.26 -14.21
CA GLY A 508 0.06 0.29 -15.65
C GLY A 508 -0.17 1.69 -16.26
N ASP A 509 0.04 1.85 -17.56
CA ASP A 509 -0.11 3.15 -18.25
C ASP A 509 -1.52 3.75 -18.10
N LEU A 510 -2.53 2.88 -18.01
CA LEU A 510 -3.93 3.24 -17.72
C LEU A 510 -4.34 2.88 -16.30
N GLY A 511 -3.38 2.68 -15.40
CA GLY A 511 -3.61 2.20 -14.05
C GLY A 511 -4.42 3.19 -13.20
N LEU A 512 -5.22 2.66 -12.27
CA LEU A 512 -6.14 3.43 -11.43
C LEU A 512 -5.43 4.38 -10.45
N THR A 513 -4.15 4.15 -10.15
CA THR A 513 -3.35 5.06 -9.32
C THR A 513 -2.86 6.29 -10.10
N THR A 514 -2.97 6.26 -11.44
CA THR A 514 -2.57 7.36 -12.31
C THR A 514 -3.73 8.33 -12.56
N SER A 515 -3.43 9.60 -12.76
CA SER A 515 -4.46 10.60 -13.15
C SER A 515 -5.11 10.26 -14.49
N THR A 516 -4.36 9.68 -15.42
CA THR A 516 -4.85 9.30 -16.76
C THR A 516 -5.79 8.12 -16.68
N GLY A 517 -5.40 7.05 -15.98
CA GLY A 517 -6.18 5.83 -15.85
C GLY A 517 -7.46 6.01 -15.04
N ALA A 518 -7.37 6.63 -13.86
CA ALA A 518 -8.56 6.96 -13.06
C ALA A 518 -9.52 7.89 -13.83
N GLY A 519 -8.98 8.92 -14.49
CA GLY A 519 -9.77 9.84 -15.31
C GLY A 519 -10.46 9.15 -16.48
N LEU A 520 -9.76 8.25 -17.18
CA LEU A 520 -10.32 7.43 -18.24
C LEU A 520 -11.45 6.54 -17.73
N PHE A 521 -11.23 5.84 -16.61
CA PHE A 521 -12.21 4.94 -16.04
C PHE A 521 -13.50 5.68 -15.66
N LEU A 522 -13.37 6.80 -14.94
CA LEU A 522 -14.51 7.62 -14.54
C LEU A 522 -15.21 8.27 -15.74
N TYR A 523 -14.45 8.73 -16.75
CA TYR A 523 -15.04 9.24 -17.99
C TYR A 523 -15.89 8.15 -18.67
N GLY A 524 -15.38 6.92 -18.72
CA GLY A 524 -16.10 5.76 -19.22
C GLY A 524 -17.39 5.49 -18.48
N GLU A 525 -17.34 5.41 -17.16
CA GLU A 525 -18.52 5.16 -16.32
C GLU A 525 -19.58 6.27 -16.42
N LEU A 526 -19.16 7.54 -16.50
CA LEU A 526 -20.08 8.68 -16.51
C LEU A 526 -20.65 8.99 -17.89
N SER A 527 -19.87 8.79 -18.97
CA SER A 527 -20.30 9.11 -20.34
C SER A 527 -20.84 7.91 -21.12
N GLY A 528 -20.53 6.68 -20.70
CA GLY A 528 -20.83 5.47 -21.44
C GLY A 528 -19.93 5.24 -22.67
N MET A 529 -18.89 6.05 -22.86
CA MET A 529 -17.94 5.99 -23.98
C MET A 529 -16.51 6.20 -23.51
N THR A 530 -15.53 5.78 -24.31
CA THR A 530 -14.13 6.22 -24.13
C THR A 530 -13.96 7.66 -24.64
N PRO A 531 -12.93 8.40 -24.18
CA PRO A 531 -12.54 9.64 -24.84
C PRO A 531 -12.18 9.39 -26.32
N PRO A 532 -12.24 10.43 -27.19
CA PRO A 532 -11.96 10.34 -28.63
C PRO A 532 -10.45 10.23 -28.91
N ILE A 533 -9.81 9.21 -28.34
CA ILE A 533 -8.40 8.92 -28.47
C ILE A 533 -8.19 7.48 -28.94
N ASP A 534 -7.11 7.27 -29.67
CA ASP A 534 -6.60 5.95 -30.01
C ASP A 534 -5.63 5.52 -28.90
N PHE A 535 -5.95 4.44 -28.19
CA PHE A 535 -5.16 3.96 -27.05
C PHE A 535 -3.84 3.29 -27.44
N THR A 536 -3.57 3.07 -28.73
CA THR A 536 -2.28 2.57 -29.23
C THR A 536 -1.36 3.72 -29.61
N THR A 537 -1.89 4.77 -30.23
CA THR A 537 -1.10 5.91 -30.75
C THR A 537 -1.15 7.15 -29.85
N MET A 538 -2.06 7.19 -28.88
CA MET A 538 -2.40 8.34 -28.03
C MET A 538 -2.81 9.60 -28.80
N GLY A 539 -3.15 9.45 -30.09
CA GLY A 539 -3.68 10.51 -30.95
C GLY A 539 -5.22 10.52 -30.99
N PRO A 540 -5.82 11.40 -31.80
CA PRO A 540 -7.27 11.41 -32.02
C PRO A 540 -7.76 10.06 -32.56
N GLY A 541 -8.83 9.53 -31.98
CA GLY A 541 -9.39 8.23 -32.35
C GLY A 541 -10.90 8.18 -32.19
N THR A 542 -11.51 7.11 -32.70
CA THR A 542 -12.96 6.89 -32.60
C THR A 542 -13.33 6.40 -31.19
N PRO A 543 -14.27 7.08 -30.49
CA PRO A 543 -14.78 6.61 -29.20
C PRO A 543 -15.37 5.19 -29.30
N MET A 544 -15.07 4.36 -28.30
CA MET A 544 -15.66 3.04 -28.12
C MET A 544 -16.71 3.08 -27.01
N THR A 545 -17.73 2.23 -27.11
CA THR A 545 -18.71 2.08 -26.02
C THR A 545 -18.03 1.55 -24.76
N TRP A 546 -18.31 2.18 -23.62
CA TRP A 546 -17.82 1.72 -22.32
C TRP A 546 -18.64 0.51 -21.84
N ASN A 547 -18.09 -0.69 -22.07
CA ASN A 547 -18.70 -1.96 -21.71
C ASN A 547 -17.63 -2.96 -21.26
N THR A 548 -18.04 -4.14 -20.80
CA THR A 548 -17.13 -5.19 -20.30
C THR A 548 -16.04 -5.58 -21.31
N SER A 549 -16.36 -5.63 -22.60
CA SER A 549 -15.36 -5.94 -23.64
C SER A 549 -14.30 -4.86 -23.76
N THR A 550 -14.71 -3.59 -23.73
CA THR A 550 -13.78 -2.45 -23.81
C THR A 550 -12.90 -2.37 -22.57
N ILE A 551 -13.47 -2.57 -21.38
CA ILE A 551 -12.71 -2.55 -20.12
C ILE A 551 -11.72 -3.72 -20.08
N SER A 552 -12.17 -4.93 -20.43
CA SER A 552 -11.30 -6.12 -20.50
C SER A 552 -10.09 -5.86 -21.40
N MET A 553 -10.31 -5.32 -22.60
CA MET A 553 -9.23 -4.98 -23.54
C MET A 553 -8.24 -3.95 -22.97
N LEU A 554 -8.73 -2.88 -22.34
CA LEU A 554 -7.87 -1.79 -21.83
C LEU A 554 -7.03 -2.21 -20.62
N TYR A 555 -7.52 -3.15 -19.82
CA TYR A 555 -6.89 -3.58 -18.57
C TYR A 555 -6.30 -4.99 -18.64
N GLY A 556 -5.86 -5.44 -19.82
CA GLY A 556 -5.04 -6.65 -19.96
C GLY A 556 -5.83 -7.98 -19.94
N GLY A 557 -7.11 -7.96 -20.29
CA GLY A 557 -7.92 -9.16 -20.46
C GLY A 557 -8.65 -9.65 -19.20
N ILE A 558 -8.92 -8.77 -18.24
CA ILE A 558 -9.68 -9.11 -17.03
C ILE A 558 -11.10 -9.61 -17.36
N ASP A 559 -11.60 -10.55 -16.55
CA ASP A 559 -12.89 -11.20 -16.79
C ASP A 559 -14.09 -10.35 -16.32
N ALA A 560 -15.30 -10.77 -16.69
CA ALA A 560 -16.52 -10.02 -16.41
C ALA A 560 -16.83 -9.87 -14.90
N ASN A 561 -16.48 -10.85 -14.06
CA ASN A 561 -16.66 -10.76 -12.61
C ASN A 561 -15.75 -9.70 -12.02
N THR A 562 -14.46 -9.75 -12.36
CA THR A 562 -13.45 -8.76 -11.96
C THR A 562 -13.84 -7.35 -12.40
N ILE A 563 -14.34 -7.19 -13.63
CA ILE A 563 -14.82 -5.90 -14.14
C ILE A 563 -16.02 -5.42 -13.32
N GLY A 564 -16.98 -6.30 -13.02
CA GLY A 564 -18.14 -5.94 -12.18
C GLY A 564 -17.71 -5.42 -10.81
N ALA A 565 -16.77 -6.11 -10.18
CA ALA A 565 -16.20 -5.72 -8.89
C ALA A 565 -15.49 -4.37 -8.97
N LEU A 566 -14.63 -4.20 -9.98
CA LEU A 566 -13.89 -2.97 -10.22
C LEU A 566 -14.80 -1.76 -10.42
N ARG A 567 -15.86 -1.90 -11.24
CA ARG A 567 -16.84 -0.82 -11.46
C ARG A 567 -17.56 -0.44 -10.17
N THR A 568 -17.93 -1.44 -9.37
CA THR A 568 -18.61 -1.24 -8.09
C THR A 568 -17.69 -0.53 -7.09
N LEU A 569 -16.45 -0.99 -6.94
CA LEU A 569 -15.44 -0.37 -6.10
C LEU A 569 -15.18 1.09 -6.49
N MET A 570 -14.91 1.33 -7.77
CA MET A 570 -14.53 2.66 -8.27
C MET A 570 -15.67 3.67 -8.14
N MET A 571 -16.91 3.30 -8.49
CA MET A 571 -18.04 4.25 -8.48
C MET A 571 -18.72 4.38 -7.11
N GLY A 572 -18.68 3.34 -6.29
CA GLY A 572 -19.28 3.33 -4.95
C GLY A 572 -18.27 3.80 -3.90
N PRO A 573 -17.56 2.89 -3.23
CA PRO A 573 -16.66 3.23 -2.11
C PRO A 573 -15.60 4.28 -2.43
N ILE A 574 -15.00 4.26 -3.62
CA ILE A 574 -13.91 5.18 -3.96
C ILE A 574 -14.45 6.56 -4.36
N PHE A 575 -15.09 6.67 -5.53
CA PHE A 575 -15.53 7.96 -6.07
C PHE A 575 -16.72 8.57 -5.32
N GLY A 576 -17.64 7.72 -4.82
CA GLY A 576 -18.85 8.15 -4.16
C GLY A 576 -18.67 8.59 -2.72
N ASP A 577 -17.66 8.04 -2.03
CA ASP A 577 -17.50 8.19 -0.57
C ASP A 577 -16.08 8.62 -0.17
N PHE A 578 -15.06 7.81 -0.45
CA PHE A 578 -13.69 8.06 -0.01
C PHE A 578 -13.09 9.36 -0.56
N VAL A 579 -13.16 9.58 -1.88
CA VAL A 579 -12.52 10.75 -2.53
C VAL A 579 -13.10 12.10 -2.05
N PRO A 580 -14.43 12.26 -1.94
CA PRO A 580 -15.01 13.45 -1.30
C PRO A 580 -14.51 13.73 0.12
N GLY A 581 -14.39 12.69 0.96
CA GLY A 581 -13.84 12.83 2.32
C GLY A 581 -12.37 13.26 2.29
N PHE A 582 -11.56 12.57 1.47
CA PHE A 582 -10.16 12.90 1.26
C PHE A 582 -9.93 14.35 0.84
N LEU A 583 -10.77 14.89 -0.06
CA LEU A 583 -10.68 16.30 -0.48
C LEU A 583 -11.02 17.30 0.62
N GLN A 584 -12.01 16.97 1.46
CA GLN A 584 -12.40 17.80 2.60
C GLN A 584 -11.29 17.82 3.64
N ASP A 585 -10.76 16.66 4.01
CA ASP A 585 -9.76 16.54 5.07
C ASP A 585 -8.39 17.07 4.64
N SER A 586 -7.99 16.82 3.39
CA SER A 586 -6.64 17.18 2.91
C SER A 586 -6.54 18.59 2.35
N PHE A 587 -7.64 19.13 1.79
CA PHE A 587 -7.62 20.40 1.06
C PHE A 587 -8.70 21.40 1.52
N GLY A 588 -9.58 21.02 2.45
CA GLY A 588 -10.69 21.87 2.89
C GLY A 588 -11.73 22.13 1.80
N SER A 589 -11.76 21.34 0.73
CA SER A 589 -12.71 21.52 -0.37
C SER A 589 -14.04 20.85 -0.05
N THR A 590 -15.15 21.58 -0.18
CA THR A 590 -16.48 21.12 0.21
C THR A 590 -17.45 21.06 -0.98
N PRO A 591 -18.46 20.16 -0.96
CA PRO A 591 -19.50 20.09 -1.99
C PRO A 591 -20.35 21.36 -2.14
N TYR A 592 -20.39 22.18 -1.09
CA TYR A 592 -21.07 23.48 -1.07
C TYR A 592 -20.07 24.57 -0.69
N LEU A 593 -20.20 25.73 -1.30
CA LEU A 593 -19.29 26.86 -1.14
C LEU A 593 -20.09 28.12 -0.81
N THR A 594 -19.58 28.93 0.10
CA THR A 594 -20.11 30.26 0.41
C THR A 594 -19.13 31.30 -0.09
N GLN A 595 -19.56 32.15 -1.02
CA GLN A 595 -18.75 33.26 -1.54
C GLN A 595 -19.68 34.39 -2.02
N SER A 596 -19.12 35.56 -2.31
CA SER A 596 -19.90 36.69 -2.83
C SER A 596 -20.48 36.37 -4.21
N VAL A 597 -21.61 37.01 -4.56
CA VAL A 597 -22.18 36.92 -5.92
C VAL A 597 -21.19 37.40 -6.96
N SER A 598 -20.37 38.41 -6.65
CA SER A 598 -19.27 38.87 -7.48
C SER A 598 -18.17 37.84 -7.73
N SER A 599 -18.04 36.80 -6.89
CA SER A 599 -17.10 35.69 -7.13
C SER A 599 -17.73 34.56 -7.95
N TRP A 600 -19.08 34.49 -7.96
CA TRP A 600 -19.84 33.48 -8.72
C TRP A 600 -20.04 33.87 -10.19
N LEU A 601 -20.12 35.17 -10.47
CA LEU A 601 -20.22 35.77 -11.80
C LEU A 601 -18.83 36.17 -12.32
#